data_AF-A0A366WN33-F1
#
_entry.id   AF-A0A366WN33-F1
#
_cell.length_a   1.000
_cell.length_b   1.000
_cell.length_c   1.000
_cell.angle_alpha   90.00
_cell.angle_beta   90.00
_cell.angle_gamma   90.00
#
_symmetry.space_group_name_H-M   'P 1'
#
loop_
_entity.id
_entity.type
_entity.pdbx_description
1 polymer ?
#
loop_
_entity_poly.entity_id
_entity_poly.type
_entity_poly.pdbx_seq_one_letter_code
_entity_poly.pdbx_strand_id
1 'polypeptide(L)' 'MGRLGFLGLLVIAMAGLSACGGGRSEQNTEVRTTTTGQELTDLKKALDEGAISQSEYDKKRKDILKNG' A
#
# COMPACT_ATOMS: atom_id res chain seq x y z
N MET A 1 22.36 -45.68 19.30
CA MET A 1 21.64 -44.58 19.98
C MET A 1 21.71 -43.22 19.28
N GLY A 2 22.32 -43.07 18.09
CA GLY A 2 22.53 -41.76 17.44
C GLY A 2 21.45 -41.26 16.46
N ARG A 3 20.29 -41.90 16.37
CA ARG A 3 19.23 -41.55 15.39
C ARG A 3 18.05 -40.79 16.01
N LEU A 4 17.86 -40.95 17.32
CA LEU A 4 16.74 -40.34 18.05
C LEU A 4 17.00 -38.88 18.45
N GLY A 5 18.27 -38.48 18.60
CA GLY A 5 18.65 -37.10 18.94
C GLY A 5 18.50 -36.10 17.79
N PHE A 6 18.67 -36.55 16.55
CA PHE A 6 18.56 -35.69 15.36
C PHE A 6 17.09 -35.31 15.03
N LEU A 7 16.13 -36.16 15.39
CA LEU A 7 14.70 -35.90 15.16
C LEU A 7 14.09 -34.95 16.20
N GLY A 8 14.60 -34.93 17.44
CA GLY A 8 14.12 -34.03 18.49
C GLY A 8 14.52 -32.57 18.30
N LEU A 9 15.68 -32.32 17.70
CA LEU A 9 16.21 -30.96 17.45
C LEU A 9 15.36 -30.19 16.41
N LEU A 10 14.77 -30.91 15.43
CA LEU A 10 14.05 -30.29 14.31
C LEU A 10 12.63 -29.82 14.71
N VAL A 11 12.02 -30.44 15.72
CA VAL A 11 10.65 -30.10 16.18
C VAL A 11 10.61 -28.80 17.00
N ILE A 12 11.69 -28.45 17.70
CA ILE A 12 11.78 -27.22 18.52
C ILE A 12 11.94 -25.96 17.64
N ALA A 13 12.42 -26.09 16.41
CA ALA A 13 12.57 -24.97 15.48
C ALA A 13 11.23 -24.45 14.90
N MET A 14 10.14 -25.22 14.94
CA MET A 14 8.83 -24.78 14.45
C MET A 14 7.96 -24.07 15.49
N ALA A 15 8.32 -24.09 16.78
CA ALA A 15 7.55 -23.43 17.83
C ALA A 15 7.82 -21.91 17.94
N GLY A 16 8.81 -21.39 17.22
CA GLY A 16 9.24 -19.97 17.31
C GLY A 16 8.43 -18.97 16.48
N LEU A 17 7.49 -19.41 15.63
CA LEU A 17 6.78 -18.52 14.70
C LEU A 17 5.37 -18.11 15.16
N SER A 18 4.81 -18.75 16.20
CA SER A 18 3.48 -18.40 16.74
C SER A 18 3.48 -17.19 17.69
N ALA A 19 4.61 -16.48 17.81
CA ALA A 19 4.76 -15.28 18.64
C ALA A 19 4.93 -13.99 17.82
N CYS A 20 4.61 -13.99 16.51
CA CYS A 20 4.33 -12.75 15.81
C CYS A 20 2.90 -12.32 16.19
N GLY A 21 2.81 -11.61 17.31
CA GLY A 21 1.57 -11.05 17.83
C GLY A 21 0.83 -10.28 16.76
N GLY A 22 -0.39 -10.74 16.46
CA GLY A 22 -1.37 -10.02 15.67
C GLY A 22 -1.79 -8.74 16.40
N GLY A 23 -1.01 -7.68 16.24
CA GLY A 23 -1.48 -6.33 16.39
C GLY A 23 -2.07 -5.89 15.06
N ARG A 24 -3.36 -6.15 14.86
CA ARG A 24 -4.14 -5.46 13.82
C ARG A 24 -4.28 -4.01 14.26
N SER A 25 -3.22 -3.23 14.08
CA SER A 25 -3.37 -1.79 13.96
C SER A 25 -4.05 -1.58 12.61
N GLU A 26 -5.30 -1.14 12.66
CA GLU A 26 -5.96 -0.49 11.53
C GLU A 26 -5.17 0.79 11.23
N GLN A 27 -3.99 0.63 10.61
CA GLN A 27 -3.37 1.71 9.87
C GLN A 27 -4.27 1.93 8.66
N ASN A 28 -5.28 2.77 8.85
CA ASN A 28 -5.71 3.68 7.80
C ASN A 28 -4.57 4.69 7.59
N THR A 29 -3.41 4.18 7.18
CA THR A 29 -2.45 4.97 6.45
C THR A 29 -2.94 4.84 5.04
N GLU A 30 -3.86 5.73 4.66
CA GLU A 30 -4.03 6.12 3.28
C GLU A 30 -2.65 6.65 2.84
N VAL A 31 -1.76 5.73 2.45
CA VAL A 31 -0.49 6.04 1.84
C VAL A 31 -0.88 6.61 0.48
N ARG A 32 -1.26 7.89 0.45
CA ARG A 32 -1.25 8.69 -0.78
C ARG A 32 0.20 8.72 -1.23
N THR A 33 0.56 7.67 -1.96
CA THR A 33 1.89 7.45 -2.52
C THR A 33 2.18 8.45 -3.63
N THR A 34 1.14 9.18 -4.05
CA THR A 34 1.19 10.28 -5.01
C THR A 34 0.98 11.60 -4.27
N THR A 35 1.84 12.57 -4.56
CA THR A 35 1.66 13.93 -4.05
C THR A 35 0.58 14.65 -4.86
N THR A 36 -0.09 15.63 -4.27
CA THR A 36 -1.08 16.49 -4.93
C THR A 36 -0.57 17.05 -6.27
N GLY A 37 0.73 17.35 -6.35
CA GLY A 37 1.37 17.80 -7.60
C GLY A 37 1.44 16.74 -8.70
N GLN A 38 1.66 15.46 -8.35
CA GLN A 38 1.66 14.36 -9.32
C GLN A 38 0.25 14.09 -9.84
N GLU A 39 -0.77 14.08 -8.97
CA GLU A 39 -2.18 13.91 -9.38
C GLU A 39 -2.62 15.01 -10.36
N LEU A 40 -2.22 16.26 -10.11
CA LEU A 40 -2.51 17.39 -10.99
C LEU A 40 -1.79 17.28 -12.35
N THR A 41 -0.56 16.77 -12.36
CA THR A 41 0.23 16.57 -13.58
C THR A 41 -0.39 15.49 -14.45
N ASP A 42 -0.77 14.36 -13.85
CA ASP A 42 -1.45 13.25 -14.54
C ASP A 42 -2.79 13.71 -15.12
N LEU A 43 -3.56 14.47 -14.34
CA LEU A 43 -4.83 15.02 -14.79
C LEU A 43 -4.66 15.97 -15.99
N LYS A 44 -3.62 16.80 -16.00
CA LYS A 44 -3.30 17.69 -17.13
C LYS A 44 -2.90 16.89 -18.36
N LYS A 45 -2.15 15.82 -18.19
CA LYS A 45 -1.73 14.95 -19.28
C LYS A 45 -2.93 14.24 -19.92
N ALA A 46 -3.85 13.72 -19.10
CA ALA A 46 -5.09 13.12 -19.60
C ALA A 46 -5.96 14.10 -20.41
N LEU A 47 -5.97 15.39 -20.06
CA LEU A 47 -6.65 16.43 -20.84
C LEU A 47 -5.94 16.67 -22.19
N ASP A 48 -4.62 16.73 -22.18
CA ASP A 48 -3.78 16.95 -23.37
C ASP A 48 -3.90 15.78 -24.37
N GLU A 49 -3.93 14.56 -23.84
CA GLU A 49 -4.17 13.32 -24.60
C GLU A 49 -5.63 13.18 -25.07
N GLY A 50 -6.52 14.10 -24.67
CA GLY A 50 -7.95 14.06 -25.00
C GLY A 50 -8.71 12.92 -24.32
N ALA A 51 -8.11 12.27 -23.32
CA ALA A 51 -8.73 11.19 -22.55
C ALA A 51 -9.83 11.70 -21.61
N ILE A 52 -9.77 12.97 -21.21
CA ILE A 52 -10.83 13.67 -20.46
C ILE A 52 -11.17 14.99 -21.11
N SER A 53 -12.39 15.46 -20.86
CA SER A 53 -12.84 16.76 -21.34
C SER A 53 -12.47 17.90 -20.37
N GLN A 54 -12.41 19.14 -20.87
CA GLN A 54 -12.02 20.32 -20.10
C GLN A 54 -12.85 20.52 -18.81
N SER A 55 -14.13 20.14 -18.84
CA SER A 55 -15.03 20.20 -17.67
C SER A 55 -14.65 19.19 -16.59
N GLU A 56 -14.28 17.97 -16.99
CA GLU A 56 -13.86 16.91 -16.07
C GLU A 56 -12.51 17.24 -15.43
N TYR A 57 -11.61 17.84 -16.21
CA TYR A 57 -10.35 18.38 -15.70
C TYR A 57 -10.59 19.42 -14.61
N ASP A 58 -11.44 20.43 -14.82
CA ASP A 58 -11.64 21.49 -13.82
C ASP A 58 -12.27 20.95 -12.52
N LYS A 59 -13.22 20.01 -12.64
CA LYS A 59 -13.85 19.34 -11.49
C LYS A 59 -12.83 18.56 -10.67
N LYS A 60 -12.06 17.67 -11.32
CA LYS A 60 -11.05 16.83 -10.64
C LYS A 60 -9.91 17.68 -10.08
N ARG A 61 -9.47 18.72 -10.80
CA ARG A 61 -8.45 19.67 -10.33
C ARG A 61 -8.89 20.37 -9.04
N LYS A 62 -10.13 20.85 -8.99
CA LYS A 62 -10.69 21.46 -7.77
C LYS A 62 -10.80 20.48 -6.62
N ASP A 63 -11.17 19.23 -6.90
CA ASP A 63 -11.27 18.19 -5.88
C ASP A 63 -9.91 17.88 -5.26
N ILE A 64 -8.89 17.67 -6.11
CA ILE A 64 -7.51 17.43 -5.69
C ILE A 64 -6.98 18.62 -4.87
N LEU A 65 -7.25 19.86 -5.28
CA LEU A 65 -6.82 21.06 -4.53
C LEU A 65 -7.57 21.30 -3.21
N LYS A 66 -8.77 20.71 -3.05
CA LYS A 66 -9.54 20.81 -1.82
C LYS A 66 -9.18 19.71 -0.81
N ASN A 67 -8.76 18.56 -1.31
CA ASN A 67 -8.51 17.36 -0.52
C ASN A 67 -7.02 17.00 -0.37
N GLY A 68 -6.11 17.75 -1.00
CA GLY A 68 -4.66 17.51 -0.99
C GLY A 68 -3.82 18.66 -0.48
#